data_AF-A0A542Q246-F1
#
_entry.id   AF-A0A542Q246-F1
#
_cell.length_a   1.000
_cell.length_b   1.000
_cell.length_c   1.000
_cell.angle_alpha   90.00
_cell.angle_beta   90.00
_cell.angle_gamma   90.00
#
_symmetry.space_group_name_H-M   'P 1'
#
loop_
_entity.id
_entity.type
_entity.pdbx_description
1 polymer ?
#
loop_
_entity_poly.entity_id
_entity_poly.type
_entity_poly.pdbx_seq_one_letter_code
_entity_poly.pdbx_strand_id
1 'polypeptide(L)'
;MSSMRIMTFRRVVTVVAAVCVAAVLLPGSPRMTSEERSARPSRVAVHVVEDRKWVDGACSPCGPTATNQSLSAPIGTRTLPTGGDGFTPILYRPDPKTLEVWNLYHHGEAALSKPKIVCGDATNGKPCQGGPWPKPLNTVPGPLGSAGVGDISTALVPQYVFDPKRPGVLYYPAVTATAVGIGCVDLGNRSNCGFISLQPRGGTPSSVNGIGGVVALGGKVYAASTTGQALCMVMATGDPCEGQPYDPVVPPNDDKSSLGQYNYGGAMSVIRGKIYVTSSPKVGYSTTDGPPVMGCFDPATGTACNGWQEKHPLGADGGYWTYSVFPYYRSGTAIGVCAGVSGPAPVTFVCYDVNGSSIAPPAKLNTIVPPDWHVNTFNPATVTALNGELRSYFPFMGATPGATSCYDWTNFRPCKGFPSPTGHPGVNGGHTKDYGYTHDPDTQCLLGLGDAQVLFSMDPATGSAPCLRSGASATLDLRPFRCDGNTTMGQTYTKASLERINLANVNLAASTATVSDPNGTVVAKLAFSPQGTVDLSRISSTEHPAIKVTAHLVLHNDSDFTGSRRPVLRIGSRGDASRICCLENRA
;
A
#
# COMPACT_ATOMS: atom_id res chain seq x y z
N MET A 1 35.79 62.25 2.55
CA MET A 1 34.75 63.07 1.89
C MET A 1 33.53 62.19 1.64
N SER A 2 32.37 62.73 1.99
CA SER A 2 31.01 62.16 2.09
C SER A 2 30.57 61.20 0.97
N SER A 3 29.75 60.17 1.27
CA SER A 3 28.28 60.29 1.29
C SER A 3 27.54 58.99 1.67
N MET A 4 26.45 59.15 2.45
CA MET A 4 25.12 58.47 2.49
C MET A 4 24.95 56.97 2.18
N ARG A 5 23.91 56.24 2.68
CA ARG A 5 22.98 56.21 3.84
C ARG A 5 22.13 54.94 3.58
N ILE A 6 21.87 54.08 4.57
CA ILE A 6 20.78 53.08 4.52
C ILE A 6 19.82 53.37 5.67
N MET A 7 18.52 53.46 5.36
CA MET A 7 17.41 53.62 6.31
C MET A 7 16.84 52.25 6.71
N THR A 8 16.54 52.08 7.99
CA THR A 8 15.63 51.06 8.50
C THR A 8 14.65 51.73 9.46
N PHE A 9 13.35 51.55 9.24
CA PHE A 9 12.28 51.99 10.16
C PHE A 9 11.76 50.80 10.97
N ARG A 10 11.79 50.90 12.30
CA ARG A 10 10.93 50.15 13.23
C ARG A 10 10.04 51.18 13.94
N ARG A 11 8.72 50.99 13.91
CA ARG A 11 7.78 51.70 14.79
C ARG A 11 7.41 50.78 15.95
N VAL A 12 7.69 51.27 17.15
CA VAL A 12 7.17 50.81 18.44
C VAL A 12 5.94 51.66 18.74
N VAL A 13 4.85 51.04 19.19
CA VAL A 13 3.75 51.77 19.85
C VAL A 13 3.48 51.08 21.19
N THR A 14 3.67 51.87 22.23
CA THR A 14 3.33 51.60 23.64
C THR A 14 1.87 51.99 23.89
N VAL A 15 1.14 51.21 24.69
CA VAL A 15 -0.02 51.72 25.44
C VAL A 15 0.13 51.28 26.90
N VAL A 16 -0.02 52.27 27.78
CA VAL A 16 0.11 52.24 29.24
C VAL A 16 -1.26 51.97 29.88
N ALA A 17 -1.29 51.17 30.95
CA ALA A 17 -2.23 51.35 32.06
C ALA A 17 -1.62 50.81 33.36
N ALA A 18 -1.41 51.72 34.31
CA ALA A 18 -1.10 51.47 35.72
C ALA A 18 -2.43 51.22 36.50
N VAL A 19 -2.54 50.68 37.71
CA VAL A 19 -2.05 50.98 39.08
C VAL A 19 -2.74 49.86 39.94
N CYS A 20 -2.22 49.19 40.97
CA CYS A 20 -1.79 49.65 42.30
C CYS A 20 -1.27 48.43 43.09
N VAL A 21 -0.23 48.62 43.89
CA VAL A 21 0.23 47.70 44.96
C VAL A 21 0.02 48.42 46.29
N ALA A 22 -0.47 47.71 47.31
CA ALA A 22 -0.26 48.10 48.70
C ALA A 22 0.03 46.85 49.55
N ALA A 23 1.15 46.93 50.27
CA ALA A 23 1.76 45.94 51.13
C ALA A 23 1.07 45.83 52.50
N VAL A 24 1.48 44.87 53.35
CA VAL A 24 1.92 45.07 54.76
C VAL A 24 2.27 43.72 55.46
N LEU A 25 3.55 43.62 55.85
CA LEU A 25 4.21 43.09 57.07
C LEU A 25 3.85 41.72 57.74
N LEU A 26 4.92 40.92 57.96
CA LEU A 26 5.15 39.86 58.99
C LEU A 26 5.24 40.47 60.42
N PRO A 27 5.32 39.75 61.59
CA PRO A 27 5.78 38.36 61.82
C PRO A 27 5.09 37.54 62.97
N GLY A 28 5.44 36.25 63.13
CA GLY A 28 5.26 35.51 64.40
C GLY A 28 4.98 34.00 64.31
N SER A 29 5.93 33.15 64.72
CA SER A 29 5.76 31.71 65.08
C SER A 29 5.37 31.57 66.58
N PRO A 30 5.00 30.40 67.19
CA PRO A 30 5.05 28.99 66.72
C PRO A 30 3.87 28.04 67.14
N ARG A 31 3.94 26.80 66.62
CA ARG A 31 3.54 25.46 67.20
C ARG A 31 2.07 25.02 67.42
N MET A 32 1.85 23.77 66.98
CA MET A 32 0.99 22.66 67.48
C MET A 32 -0.42 22.39 66.87
N THR A 33 -0.47 21.22 66.19
CA THR A 33 -1.47 20.12 66.21
C THR A 33 -2.98 20.42 66.11
N SER A 34 -3.62 19.96 65.03
CA SER A 34 -4.69 18.93 64.99
C SER A 34 -5.49 18.97 63.68
N GLU A 35 -5.91 17.78 63.24
CA GLU A 35 -7.10 17.38 62.47
C GLU A 35 -7.68 18.20 61.29
N GLU A 36 -7.78 17.48 60.16
CA GLU A 36 -8.87 17.38 59.17
C GLU A 36 -9.74 18.60 58.77
N ARG A 37 -9.60 19.06 57.51
CA ARG A 37 -10.61 18.96 56.41
C ARG A 37 -10.36 19.96 55.28
N SER A 38 -10.64 19.49 54.06
CA SER A 38 -11.25 20.23 52.94
C SER A 38 -10.46 21.37 52.24
N ALA A 39 -10.09 21.13 50.98
CA ALA A 39 -10.51 21.91 49.79
C ALA A 39 -9.48 21.79 48.65
N ARG A 40 -9.95 21.35 47.47
CA ARG A 40 -9.17 21.31 46.22
C ARG A 40 -9.02 22.74 45.65
N PRO A 41 -7.86 23.12 45.07
CA PRO A 41 -7.77 24.33 44.28
C PRO A 41 -8.15 24.08 42.82
N SER A 42 -9.14 24.83 42.35
CA SER A 42 -9.57 24.94 40.95
C SER A 42 -8.49 25.62 40.11
N ARG A 43 -8.05 24.98 39.02
CA ARG A 43 -7.26 25.65 37.96
C ARG A 43 -8.22 26.39 37.03
N VAL A 44 -8.10 27.71 36.97
CA VAL A 44 -8.75 28.57 35.98
C VAL A 44 -7.96 28.46 34.68
N ALA A 45 -8.57 27.88 33.64
CA ALA A 45 -8.08 27.97 32.27
C ALA A 45 -8.67 29.24 31.64
N VAL A 46 -7.81 30.18 31.27
CA VAL A 46 -8.21 31.37 30.50
C VAL A 46 -8.28 30.96 29.02
N HIS A 47 -9.50 30.74 28.53
CA HIS A 47 -9.77 30.67 27.09
C HIS A 47 -9.74 32.09 26.52
N VAL A 48 -8.79 32.35 25.63
CA VAL A 48 -8.87 33.50 24.72
C VAL A 48 -9.89 33.14 23.66
N VAL A 49 -11.10 33.69 23.79
CA VAL A 49 -12.12 33.68 22.73
C VAL A 49 -11.84 34.89 21.86
N GLU A 50 -11.37 34.68 20.63
CA GLU A 50 -11.43 35.72 19.61
C GLU A 50 -12.90 35.96 19.26
N ASP A 51 -13.43 37.11 19.68
CA ASP A 51 -14.76 37.58 19.30
C ASP A 51 -14.82 37.82 17.79
N ARG A 52 -15.28 36.82 17.02
CA ARG A 52 -15.77 37.04 15.66
C ARG A 52 -17.11 37.75 15.78
N LYS A 53 -17.11 39.06 15.55
CA LYS A 53 -18.33 39.86 15.41
C LYS A 53 -19.09 39.38 14.18
N TRP A 54 -20.21 38.70 14.41
CA TRP A 54 -21.22 38.44 13.38
C TRP A 54 -21.87 39.77 13.01
N VAL A 55 -21.82 40.15 11.74
CA VAL A 55 -22.51 41.33 11.24
C VAL A 55 -23.90 40.88 10.81
N ASP A 56 -24.95 41.41 11.46
CA ASP A 56 -26.34 41.26 11.07
C ASP A 56 -26.60 42.01 9.75
N GLY A 57 -26.09 41.46 8.65
CA GLY A 57 -26.42 41.83 7.29
C GLY A 57 -27.10 40.64 6.63
N ALA A 58 -28.23 40.88 5.94
CA ALA A 58 -28.95 39.86 5.19
C ALA A 58 -27.96 39.04 4.33
N CYS A 59 -27.73 37.78 4.70
CA CYS A 59 -26.92 36.87 3.91
C CYS A 59 -27.57 36.77 2.51
N SER A 60 -26.81 37.07 1.46
CA SER A 60 -27.17 36.61 0.12
C SER A 60 -27.45 35.10 0.18
N PRO A 61 -28.45 34.58 -0.56
CA PRO A 61 -28.80 33.16 -0.49
C PRO A 61 -27.54 32.33 -0.74
N CYS A 62 -27.08 31.61 0.29
CA CYS A 62 -25.92 30.73 0.18
C CYS A 62 -26.24 29.72 -0.93
N GLY A 63 -25.47 29.78 -2.02
CA GLY A 63 -25.60 28.86 -3.15
C GLY A 63 -25.31 27.41 -2.74
N PRO A 64 -25.63 26.43 -3.60
CA PRO A 64 -25.31 25.03 -3.33
C PRO A 64 -23.82 24.83 -3.05
N THR A 65 -23.49 24.21 -1.92
CA THR A 65 -22.12 23.81 -1.60
C THR A 65 -21.75 22.61 -2.46
N ALA A 66 -20.55 22.61 -3.05
CA ALA A 66 -20.04 21.47 -3.77
C ALA A 66 -18.56 21.21 -3.53
N THR A 67 -18.18 19.94 -3.50
CA THR A 67 -16.79 19.48 -3.50
C THR A 67 -16.48 18.82 -4.83
N ASN A 68 -15.33 19.15 -5.43
CA ASN A 68 -14.85 18.59 -6.69
C ASN A 68 -13.59 17.75 -6.45
N GLN A 69 -13.55 16.55 -7.04
CA GLN A 69 -12.37 15.70 -7.05
C GLN A 69 -12.02 15.29 -8.48
N SER A 70 -10.74 15.41 -8.87
CA SER A 70 -10.26 14.95 -10.17
C SER A 70 -10.37 13.43 -10.29
N LEU A 71 -10.86 12.97 -11.44
CA LEU A 71 -10.84 11.56 -11.81
C LEU A 71 -9.41 11.17 -12.21
N SER A 72 -8.96 10.01 -11.75
CA SER A 72 -7.67 9.45 -12.15
C SER A 72 -7.71 9.04 -13.62
N ALA A 73 -6.68 9.42 -14.38
CA ALA A 73 -6.52 8.94 -15.74
C ALA A 73 -6.30 7.41 -15.76
N PRO A 74 -6.80 6.71 -16.79
CA PRO A 74 -6.38 5.34 -17.06
C PRO A 74 -4.87 5.26 -17.18
N ILE A 75 -4.28 4.24 -16.57
CA ILE A 75 -2.85 4.00 -16.67
C ILE A 75 -2.60 3.28 -18.00
N GLY A 76 -2.19 4.01 -19.03
CA GLY A 76 -1.84 3.39 -20.30
C GLY A 76 -0.68 2.40 -20.15
N THR A 77 -0.57 1.45 -21.08
CA THR A 77 0.65 0.65 -21.24
C THR A 77 1.80 1.59 -21.59
N ARG A 78 2.84 1.64 -20.76
CA ARG A 78 3.99 2.51 -21.01
C ARG A 78 5.27 1.74 -20.77
N THR A 79 6.11 1.71 -21.79
CA THR A 79 7.53 1.41 -21.62
C THR A 79 8.15 2.60 -20.89
N LEU A 80 7.98 2.63 -19.57
CA LEU A 80 8.90 3.35 -18.71
C LEU A 80 10.10 2.43 -18.57
N PRO A 81 11.23 2.69 -19.25
CA PRO A 81 12.42 1.90 -19.02
C PRO A 81 12.77 2.05 -17.55
N THR A 82 12.42 1.04 -16.75
CA THR A 82 12.73 1.07 -15.32
C THR A 82 14.23 1.06 -15.15
N GLY A 83 15.00 0.59 -16.14
CA GLY A 83 16.47 0.57 -16.18
C GLY A 83 17.07 -0.66 -15.50
N GLY A 84 16.22 -1.60 -15.07
CA GLY A 84 16.62 -2.79 -14.36
C GLY A 84 15.45 -3.72 -14.04
N ASP A 85 15.83 -4.88 -13.55
CA ASP A 85 15.00 -6.06 -13.29
C ASP A 85 14.02 -5.82 -12.14
N GLY A 86 12.78 -5.41 -12.41
CA GLY A 86 11.77 -5.06 -11.41
C GLY A 86 10.89 -6.24 -11.00
N PHE A 87 10.32 -6.20 -9.79
CA PHE A 87 9.41 -7.25 -9.30
C PHE A 87 7.94 -6.82 -9.37
N THR A 88 7.33 -6.39 -8.26
CA THR A 88 5.96 -5.86 -8.22
C THR A 88 5.96 -4.34 -8.06
N PRO A 89 5.02 -3.61 -8.70
CA PRO A 89 4.99 -2.16 -8.62
C PRO A 89 4.52 -1.68 -7.25
N ILE A 90 5.24 -0.72 -6.67
CA ILE A 90 4.89 -0.04 -5.42
C ILE A 90 4.10 1.22 -5.76
N LEU A 91 2.84 1.32 -5.33
CA LEU A 91 2.00 2.49 -5.61
C LEU A 91 2.12 3.54 -4.51
N TYR A 92 2.33 4.79 -4.88
CA TYR A 92 2.35 5.91 -3.96
C TYR A 92 1.65 7.14 -4.55
N ARG A 93 0.83 7.80 -3.74
CA ARG A 93 0.14 9.04 -4.13
C ARG A 93 0.62 10.19 -3.24
N PRO A 94 1.58 11.01 -3.69
CA PRO A 94 1.98 12.20 -2.93
C PRO A 94 0.83 13.21 -2.84
N ASP A 95 -0.06 13.19 -3.82
CA ASP A 95 -1.29 13.99 -3.85
C ASP A 95 -2.40 13.25 -4.64
N PRO A 96 -3.67 13.69 -4.56
CA PRO A 96 -4.78 12.98 -5.21
C PRO A 96 -4.74 12.94 -6.76
N LYS A 97 -3.86 13.70 -7.40
CA LYS A 97 -3.75 13.82 -8.87
C LYS A 97 -2.55 13.05 -9.42
N THR A 98 -1.60 12.69 -8.57
CA THR A 98 -0.34 12.07 -8.97
C THR A 98 -0.30 10.64 -8.45
N LEU A 99 -0.18 9.67 -9.36
CA LEU A 99 0.16 8.30 -9.01
C LEU A 99 1.61 8.04 -9.40
N GLU A 100 2.45 7.89 -8.40
CA GLU A 100 3.81 7.40 -8.57
C GLU A 100 3.83 5.87 -8.48
N VAL A 101 4.55 5.26 -9.41
CA VAL A 101 4.83 3.84 -9.44
C VAL A 101 6.33 3.66 -9.23
N TRP A 102 6.65 3.15 -8.06
CA TRP A 102 7.99 2.84 -7.62
C TRP A 102 8.30 1.38 -7.88
N ASN A 103 9.56 1.07 -8.08
CA ASN A 103 10.02 -0.30 -8.22
C ASN A 103 11.39 -0.47 -7.58
N LEU A 104 11.52 -1.55 -6.83
CA LEU A 104 12.79 -2.06 -6.32
C LEU A 104 13.24 -3.18 -7.24
N TYR A 105 14.45 -3.06 -7.79
CA TYR A 105 15.00 -4.15 -8.58
C TYR A 105 15.18 -5.38 -7.71
N HIS A 106 14.97 -6.56 -8.28
CA HIS A 106 15.19 -7.83 -7.60
C HIS A 106 16.51 -8.49 -8.05
N HIS A 107 16.91 -9.53 -7.32
CA HIS A 107 18.21 -10.22 -7.36
C HIS A 107 19.33 -9.56 -6.55
N GLY A 108 19.69 -10.24 -5.44
CA GLY A 108 20.74 -9.85 -4.50
C GLY A 108 22.17 -9.97 -5.02
N GLU A 109 22.37 -10.62 -6.17
CA GLU A 109 23.68 -10.84 -6.80
C GLU A 109 24.22 -9.58 -7.51
N ALA A 110 23.36 -8.59 -7.76
CA ALA A 110 23.80 -7.32 -8.33
C ALA A 110 24.68 -6.57 -7.34
N ALA A 111 25.85 -6.11 -7.80
CA ALA A 111 26.79 -5.34 -6.98
C ALA A 111 26.06 -4.26 -6.15
N LEU A 112 26.40 -4.19 -4.85
CA LEU A 112 25.80 -3.24 -3.89
C LEU A 112 25.75 -1.81 -4.43
N SER A 113 26.78 -1.41 -5.17
CA SER A 113 26.93 -0.08 -5.75
C SER A 113 25.92 0.29 -6.85
N LYS A 114 25.30 -0.69 -7.51
CA LYS A 114 24.37 -0.42 -8.61
C LYS A 114 23.06 0.21 -8.11
N PRO A 115 22.47 1.15 -8.84
CA PRO A 115 21.11 1.63 -8.58
C PRO A 115 20.10 0.49 -8.46
N LYS A 116 19.14 0.61 -7.53
CA LYS A 116 18.15 -0.42 -7.20
C LYS A 116 16.72 0.09 -7.15
N ILE A 117 16.49 1.40 -7.16
CA ILE A 117 15.15 1.98 -7.07
C ILE A 117 14.89 2.92 -8.23
N VAL A 118 13.69 2.82 -8.80
CA VAL A 118 13.19 3.71 -9.86
C VAL A 118 11.79 4.19 -9.51
N CYS A 119 11.44 5.37 -10.00
CA CYS A 119 10.12 5.95 -9.86
C CYS A 119 9.64 6.51 -11.19
N GLY A 120 8.43 6.12 -11.58
CA GLY A 120 7.69 6.70 -12.70
C GLY A 120 6.37 7.31 -12.25
N ASP A 121 6.00 8.46 -12.81
CA ASP A 121 4.69 9.06 -12.64
C ASP A 121 3.74 8.43 -13.67
N ALA A 122 2.82 7.59 -13.21
CA ALA A 122 1.86 6.91 -14.08
C ALA A 122 0.82 7.87 -14.68
N THR A 123 0.58 9.03 -14.05
CA THR A 123 -0.38 10.03 -14.53
C THR A 123 0.11 10.67 -15.83
N ASN A 124 1.40 11.05 -15.91
CA ASN A 124 1.95 11.71 -17.10
C ASN A 124 2.92 10.83 -17.91
N GLY A 125 3.33 9.68 -17.37
CA GLY A 125 4.28 8.73 -17.95
C GLY A 125 5.70 9.25 -18.09
N LYS A 126 6.13 10.12 -17.18
CA LYS A 126 7.52 10.59 -17.07
C LYS A 126 8.17 9.97 -15.84
N PRO A 127 9.51 9.93 -15.75
CA PRO A 127 10.18 9.65 -14.48
C PRO A 127 9.72 10.64 -13.40
N CYS A 128 9.63 10.19 -12.15
CA CYS A 128 9.26 11.08 -11.05
C CYS A 128 10.26 12.22 -10.88
N GLN A 129 9.85 13.30 -10.22
CA GLN A 129 10.74 14.38 -9.86
C GLN A 129 11.92 13.89 -8.99
N GLY A 130 13.05 14.61 -9.07
CA GLY A 130 14.26 14.27 -8.34
C GLY A 130 15.22 13.32 -9.08
N GLY A 131 15.05 13.15 -10.40
CA GLY A 131 15.96 12.36 -11.24
C GLY A 131 17.42 12.86 -11.24
N PRO A 132 18.33 12.16 -11.95
CA PRO A 132 18.07 11.00 -12.80
C PRO A 132 17.68 9.75 -11.99
N TRP A 133 16.99 8.84 -12.66
CA TRP A 133 16.63 7.51 -12.19
C TRP A 133 17.31 6.46 -13.08
N PRO A 134 17.60 5.25 -12.59
CA PRO A 134 17.42 4.76 -11.21
C PRO A 134 18.40 5.35 -10.19
N LYS A 135 18.15 5.13 -8.89
CA LYS A 135 18.98 5.58 -7.76
C LYS A 135 19.50 4.42 -6.91
N PRO A 136 20.68 4.55 -6.27
CA PRO A 136 21.17 3.59 -5.28
C PRO A 136 20.39 3.67 -3.97
N LEU A 137 20.33 2.53 -3.29
CA LEU A 137 19.85 2.39 -1.92
C LEU A 137 21.04 2.37 -0.96
N ASN A 138 20.87 3.01 0.21
CA ASN A 138 21.94 3.16 1.19
C ASN A 138 21.48 2.83 2.61
N THR A 139 22.37 2.28 3.41
CA THR A 139 22.15 2.03 4.85
C THR A 139 22.01 3.32 5.64
N VAL A 140 22.72 4.37 5.22
CA VAL A 140 22.71 5.68 5.87
C VAL A 140 21.46 6.47 5.47
N PRO A 141 20.68 7.00 6.44
CA PRO A 141 19.56 7.88 6.14
C PRO A 141 19.97 9.12 5.36
N GLY A 142 19.15 9.50 4.38
CA GLY A 142 19.39 10.69 3.55
C GLY A 142 18.76 10.59 2.16
N PRO A 143 18.84 11.68 1.35
CA PRO A 143 18.25 11.70 0.01
C PRO A 143 18.72 10.52 -0.85
N LEU A 144 17.82 9.94 -1.64
CA LEU A 144 18.18 8.87 -2.58
C LEU A 144 19.24 9.37 -3.57
N GLY A 145 20.32 8.60 -3.75
CA GLY A 145 21.40 8.92 -4.69
C GLY A 145 22.48 9.89 -4.20
N SER A 146 22.46 10.33 -2.93
CA SER A 146 23.44 11.28 -2.38
C SER A 146 24.91 10.80 -2.40
N ALA A 147 25.16 9.49 -2.38
CA ALA A 147 26.50 8.90 -2.32
C ALA A 147 27.08 8.45 -3.67
N GLY A 148 26.34 8.56 -4.79
CA GLY A 148 26.78 8.08 -6.12
C GLY A 148 26.91 6.55 -6.26
N VAL A 149 27.09 5.82 -5.16
CA VAL A 149 27.09 4.36 -5.05
C VAL A 149 26.17 3.91 -3.92
N GLY A 150 25.57 2.73 -4.06
CA GLY A 150 24.81 2.06 -3.00
C GLY A 150 25.65 1.09 -2.16
N ASP A 151 25.16 0.75 -0.98
CA ASP A 151 25.73 -0.29 -0.11
C ASP A 151 24.69 -1.37 0.29
N ILE A 152 23.53 -1.37 -0.38
CA ILE A 152 22.42 -2.31 -0.18
C ILE A 152 22.13 -3.09 -1.48
N SER A 153 21.98 -4.40 -1.34
CA SER A 153 21.33 -5.29 -2.31
C SER A 153 19.92 -5.67 -1.84
N THR A 154 19.08 -6.10 -2.77
CA THR A 154 17.68 -6.48 -2.56
C THR A 154 17.52 -8.00 -2.62
N ALA A 155 16.36 -8.52 -2.24
CA ALA A 155 16.05 -9.96 -2.33
C ALA A 155 15.62 -10.37 -3.76
N LEU A 156 15.61 -11.69 -4.01
CA LEU A 156 15.01 -12.27 -5.22
C LEU A 156 13.51 -12.01 -5.31
N VAL A 157 12.81 -12.14 -4.19
CA VAL A 157 11.38 -11.85 -4.08
C VAL A 157 11.25 -10.67 -3.10
N PRO A 158 11.39 -9.41 -3.57
CA PRO A 158 11.42 -8.23 -2.72
C PRO A 158 10.00 -7.83 -2.29
N GLN A 159 9.32 -8.71 -1.54
CA GLN A 159 8.07 -8.35 -0.89
C GLN A 159 8.34 -7.22 0.10
N TYR A 160 7.53 -6.18 0.08
CA TYR A 160 7.66 -4.99 0.91
C TYR A 160 6.40 -4.79 1.76
N VAL A 161 6.52 -3.98 2.80
CA VAL A 161 5.38 -3.57 3.64
C VAL A 161 5.42 -2.08 3.92
N PHE A 162 4.26 -1.42 3.85
CA PHE A 162 4.14 -0.03 4.26
C PHE A 162 4.08 0.09 5.79
N ASP A 163 4.68 1.15 6.32
CA ASP A 163 4.51 1.55 7.71
C ASP A 163 3.12 2.18 7.90
N PRO A 164 2.20 1.55 8.66
CA PRO A 164 0.85 2.08 8.82
C PRO A 164 0.82 3.40 9.63
N LYS A 165 1.87 3.71 10.39
CA LYS A 165 1.96 4.95 11.17
C LYS A 165 2.69 6.07 10.42
N ARG A 166 3.41 5.74 9.34
CA ARG A 166 4.17 6.69 8.52
C ARG A 166 3.81 6.49 7.04
N PRO A 167 2.71 7.11 6.57
CA PRO A 167 2.28 6.98 5.18
C PRO A 167 3.40 7.35 4.20
N GLY A 168 3.66 6.47 3.23
CA GLY A 168 4.75 6.64 2.26
C GLY A 168 6.10 6.07 2.69
N VAL A 169 6.24 5.58 3.92
CA VAL A 169 7.42 4.80 4.33
C VAL A 169 7.16 3.32 4.08
N LEU A 170 8.11 2.65 3.44
CA LEU A 170 8.08 1.20 3.24
C LEU A 170 9.36 0.53 3.75
N TYR A 171 9.19 -0.72 4.18
CA TYR A 171 10.26 -1.62 4.57
C TYR A 171 10.39 -2.74 3.54
N TYR A 172 11.63 -3.13 3.25
CA TYR A 172 11.96 -4.15 2.26
C TYR A 172 13.14 -5.01 2.74
N PRO A 173 13.28 -6.25 2.26
CA PRO A 173 14.42 -7.11 2.61
C PRO A 173 15.70 -6.57 1.97
N ALA A 174 16.77 -6.47 2.78
CA ALA A 174 18.02 -5.85 2.37
C ALA A 174 19.24 -6.69 2.79
N VAL A 175 20.26 -6.69 1.94
CA VAL A 175 21.55 -7.36 2.16
C VAL A 175 22.67 -6.34 2.04
N THR A 176 23.60 -6.34 2.98
CA THR A 176 24.83 -5.53 2.93
C THR A 176 26.05 -6.43 2.79
N ALA A 177 27.25 -5.84 2.80
CA ALA A 177 28.49 -6.59 2.82
C ALA A 177 28.60 -7.52 4.06
N THR A 178 28.04 -7.12 5.20
CA THR A 178 28.27 -7.77 6.49
C THR A 178 27.01 -8.30 7.18
N ALA A 179 25.82 -7.93 6.72
CA ALA A 179 24.57 -8.30 7.38
C ALA A 179 23.41 -8.49 6.40
N VAL A 180 22.39 -9.20 6.85
CA VAL A 180 21.04 -9.17 6.27
C VAL A 180 20.11 -8.45 7.23
N GLY A 181 19.07 -7.80 6.70
CA GLY A 181 18.17 -7.01 7.52
C GLY A 181 17.06 -6.33 6.73
N ILE A 182 16.53 -5.25 7.31
CA ILE A 182 15.39 -4.51 6.76
C ILE A 182 15.87 -3.13 6.32
N GLY A 183 15.75 -2.86 5.03
CA GLY A 183 15.95 -1.54 4.47
C GLY A 183 14.66 -0.71 4.60
N CYS A 184 14.83 0.61 4.65
CA CYS A 184 13.74 1.58 4.76
C CYS A 184 13.86 2.64 3.65
N VAL A 185 12.77 2.88 2.91
CA VAL A 185 12.64 4.02 1.99
C VAL A 185 11.42 4.84 2.37
N ASP A 186 11.59 6.16 2.42
CA ASP A 186 10.51 7.14 2.49
C ASP A 186 10.25 7.68 1.08
N LEU A 187 9.12 7.30 0.49
CA LEU A 187 8.73 7.68 -0.86
C LEU A 187 8.37 9.16 -0.96
N GLY A 188 7.76 9.73 0.08
CA GLY A 188 7.37 11.14 0.11
C GLY A 188 8.59 12.06 0.14
N ASN A 189 9.55 11.74 1.00
CA ASN A 189 10.81 12.47 1.13
C ASN A 189 11.87 12.03 0.10
N ARG A 190 11.62 10.95 -0.66
CA ARG A 190 12.55 10.37 -1.64
C ARG A 190 13.93 10.11 -1.02
N SER A 191 13.93 9.46 0.13
CA SER A 191 15.12 9.25 0.96
C SER A 191 15.23 7.82 1.48
N ASN A 192 16.46 7.36 1.69
CA ASN A 192 16.73 6.24 2.58
C ASN A 192 16.36 6.66 4.01
N CYS A 193 15.57 5.86 4.73
CA CYS A 193 15.28 6.09 6.15
C CYS A 193 16.07 5.18 7.09
N GLY A 194 17.00 4.38 6.53
CA GLY A 194 17.96 3.58 7.28
C GLY A 194 17.97 2.10 6.90
N PHE A 195 18.85 1.36 7.56
CA PHE A 195 18.94 -0.09 7.50
C PHE A 195 19.04 -0.65 8.92
N ILE A 196 18.23 -1.66 9.20
CA ILE A 196 18.21 -2.36 10.48
C ILE A 196 18.84 -3.74 10.27
N SER A 197 20.04 -3.93 10.81
CA SER A 197 20.75 -5.21 10.80
C SER A 197 20.02 -6.22 11.67
N LEU A 198 19.63 -7.36 11.10
CA LEU A 198 18.96 -8.45 11.84
C LEU A 198 19.86 -9.64 12.10
N GLN A 199 20.77 -9.97 11.17
CA GLN A 199 21.68 -11.10 11.32
C GLN A 199 23.00 -10.84 10.57
N PRO A 200 24.17 -11.12 11.17
CA PRO A 200 25.45 -11.04 10.46
C PRO A 200 25.53 -12.09 9.35
N ARG A 201 26.24 -11.76 8.27
CA ARG A 201 26.51 -12.69 7.16
C ARG A 201 27.61 -13.67 7.50
N GLY A 202 27.59 -14.82 6.83
CA GLY A 202 28.54 -15.91 7.05
C GLY A 202 27.97 -17.04 7.92
N GLY A 203 28.84 -17.99 8.27
CA GLY A 203 28.48 -19.20 9.01
C GLY A 203 28.97 -20.47 8.32
N THR A 204 29.09 -21.55 9.10
CA THR A 204 29.48 -22.89 8.63
C THR A 204 28.77 -23.94 9.49
N PRO A 205 28.24 -25.04 8.91
CA PRO A 205 28.22 -25.36 7.47
C PRO A 205 27.23 -24.50 6.66
N SER A 206 26.20 -23.97 7.35
CA SER A 206 25.16 -23.11 6.81
C SER A 206 25.50 -21.63 7.05
N SER A 207 25.46 -20.82 5.99
CA SER A 207 25.83 -19.42 5.94
C SER A 207 24.63 -18.53 5.65
N VAL A 208 24.56 -17.41 6.37
CA VAL A 208 23.61 -16.33 6.07
C VAL A 208 24.14 -15.55 4.86
N ASN A 209 23.64 -15.90 3.68
CA ASN A 209 24.03 -15.32 2.39
C ASN A 209 23.03 -14.28 1.90
N GLY A 210 21.77 -14.39 2.31
CA GLY A 210 20.69 -13.52 1.88
C GLY A 210 19.45 -13.60 2.77
N ILE A 211 18.39 -12.95 2.30
CA ILE A 211 17.13 -12.78 3.00
C ILE A 211 15.98 -12.82 1.99
N GLY A 212 14.86 -13.43 2.36
CA GLY A 212 13.61 -13.49 1.61
C GLY A 212 12.71 -12.29 1.90
N GLY A 213 11.58 -12.23 1.19
CA GLY A 213 10.57 -11.17 1.30
C GLY A 213 10.16 -10.81 2.73
N VAL A 214 9.51 -9.64 2.91
CA VAL A 214 8.99 -9.22 4.22
C VAL A 214 7.47 -9.23 4.30
N VAL A 215 6.95 -9.48 5.51
CA VAL A 215 5.54 -9.35 5.86
C VAL A 215 5.36 -8.58 7.17
N ALA A 216 4.18 -7.99 7.39
CA ALA A 216 3.88 -7.18 8.56
C ALA A 216 2.79 -7.82 9.41
N LEU A 217 3.02 -7.88 10.73
CA LEU A 217 2.02 -8.37 11.68
C LEU A 217 2.28 -7.76 13.06
N GLY A 218 1.25 -7.18 13.68
CA GLY A 218 1.32 -6.66 15.05
C GLY A 218 2.34 -5.52 15.25
N GLY A 219 2.53 -4.65 14.24
CA GLY A 219 3.51 -3.55 14.30
C GLY A 219 4.98 -4.00 14.17
N LYS A 220 5.20 -5.24 13.71
CA LYS A 220 6.51 -5.81 13.44
C LYS A 220 6.62 -6.20 11.96
N VAL A 221 7.84 -6.19 11.44
CA VAL A 221 8.22 -6.71 10.12
C VAL A 221 8.93 -8.03 10.33
N TYR A 222 8.58 -9.06 9.57
CA TYR A 222 9.21 -10.37 9.61
C TYR A 222 9.81 -10.71 8.25
N ALA A 223 10.90 -11.47 8.28
CA ALA A 223 11.61 -11.97 7.11
C ALA A 223 12.11 -13.40 7.36
N ALA A 224 12.70 -14.02 6.34
CA ALA A 224 13.40 -15.31 6.45
C ALA A 224 14.82 -15.19 5.91
N SER A 225 15.83 -15.69 6.62
CA SER A 225 17.20 -15.76 6.10
C SER A 225 17.42 -17.02 5.26
N THR A 226 18.52 -17.08 4.49
CA THR A 226 18.94 -18.29 3.76
C THR A 226 19.15 -19.51 4.66
N THR A 227 19.37 -19.34 5.96
CA THR A 227 19.45 -20.44 6.92
C THR A 227 18.08 -20.99 7.34
N GLY A 228 16.99 -20.42 6.82
CA GLY A 228 15.60 -20.79 7.12
C GLY A 228 15.06 -20.20 8.43
N GLN A 229 15.85 -19.37 9.12
CA GLN A 229 15.47 -18.71 10.36
C GLN A 229 14.49 -17.57 10.10
N ALA A 230 13.50 -17.42 10.98
CA ALA A 230 12.64 -16.25 10.99
C ALA A 230 13.38 -15.08 11.66
N LEU A 231 13.33 -13.92 11.01
CA LEU A 231 13.90 -12.66 11.48
C LEU A 231 12.79 -11.66 11.75
N CYS A 232 13.03 -10.68 12.62
CA CYS A 232 12.00 -9.73 13.02
C CYS A 232 12.55 -8.36 13.43
N MET A 233 11.84 -7.31 13.04
CA MET A 233 12.07 -5.91 13.44
C MET A 233 10.78 -5.27 13.99
N VAL A 234 10.90 -4.46 15.03
CA VAL A 234 9.80 -3.63 15.55
C VAL A 234 9.72 -2.32 14.74
N MET A 235 8.59 -2.05 14.06
CA MET A 235 8.45 -0.86 13.21
C MET A 235 8.56 0.46 13.99
N ALA A 236 8.10 0.46 15.24
CA ALA A 236 8.02 1.69 16.04
C ALA A 236 9.39 2.20 16.49
N THR A 237 10.34 1.30 16.74
CA THR A 237 11.68 1.66 17.25
C THR A 237 12.77 1.45 16.21
N GLY A 238 12.55 0.58 15.22
CA GLY A 238 13.60 0.17 14.28
C GLY A 238 14.58 -0.82 14.89
N ASP A 239 14.21 -1.50 15.98
CA ASP A 239 15.08 -2.49 16.63
C ASP A 239 14.75 -3.91 16.19
N PRO A 240 15.74 -4.83 16.22
CA PRO A 240 15.50 -6.26 16.29
C PRO A 240 14.43 -6.64 17.33
N CYS A 241 13.55 -7.56 16.98
CA CYS A 241 12.63 -8.14 17.97
C CYS A 241 13.40 -8.97 19.01
N GLU A 242 12.88 -8.99 20.24
CA GLU A 242 13.42 -9.83 21.30
C GLU A 242 13.45 -11.31 20.88
N GLY A 243 14.57 -11.98 21.17
CA GLY A 243 14.79 -13.39 20.88
C GLY A 243 15.13 -13.74 19.42
N GLN A 244 15.22 -12.75 18.52
CA GLN A 244 15.61 -13.02 17.13
C GLN A 244 17.14 -13.13 16.97
N PRO A 245 17.67 -13.96 16.04
CA PRO A 245 16.93 -14.80 15.09
C PRO A 245 16.22 -15.98 15.78
N TYR A 246 15.02 -16.31 15.29
CA TYR A 246 14.26 -17.46 15.81
C TYR A 246 14.72 -18.77 15.15
N ASP A 247 14.24 -19.90 15.66
CA ASP A 247 14.53 -21.22 15.11
C ASP A 247 14.10 -21.36 13.63
N PRO A 248 14.80 -22.17 12.82
CA PRO A 248 14.46 -22.37 11.42
C PRO A 248 13.07 -23.01 11.21
N VAL A 249 12.14 -22.25 10.64
CA VAL A 249 10.79 -22.72 10.30
C VAL A 249 10.72 -23.40 8.93
N VAL A 250 11.76 -23.26 8.13
CA VAL A 250 11.96 -23.93 6.82
C VAL A 250 13.41 -24.42 6.73
N PRO A 251 13.79 -25.33 5.81
CA PRO A 251 15.17 -25.72 5.63
C PRO A 251 15.96 -24.57 4.97
N PRO A 252 17.29 -24.58 5.13
CA PRO A 252 18.15 -23.63 4.46
C PRO A 252 18.02 -23.68 2.93
N ASN A 253 18.08 -22.52 2.27
CA ASN A 253 18.19 -22.38 0.82
C ASN A 253 19.36 -21.46 0.47
N ASP A 254 20.13 -21.81 -0.56
CA ASP A 254 21.24 -20.99 -1.04
C ASP A 254 22.21 -20.54 0.08
N ASP A 255 22.43 -21.41 1.06
CA ASP A 255 23.12 -21.15 2.32
C ASP A 255 24.52 -21.78 2.40
N LYS A 256 25.01 -22.45 1.35
CA LYS A 256 26.39 -22.96 1.39
C LYS A 256 27.38 -21.82 1.59
N SER A 257 28.43 -22.10 2.35
CA SER A 257 29.54 -21.17 2.52
C SER A 257 30.16 -20.80 1.16
N SER A 258 30.78 -19.62 1.08
CA SER A 258 31.43 -19.05 -0.12
C SER A 258 30.54 -18.59 -1.29
N LEU A 259 29.21 -18.76 -1.22
CA LEU A 259 28.31 -18.24 -2.26
C LEU A 259 28.25 -16.71 -2.34
N GLY A 260 28.66 -16.00 -1.28
CA GLY A 260 28.60 -14.54 -1.24
C GLY A 260 27.18 -14.04 -1.00
N GLN A 261 26.78 -12.95 -1.68
CA GLN A 261 25.41 -12.44 -1.60
C GLN A 261 24.56 -13.29 -2.52
N TYR A 262 23.58 -14.01 -1.95
CA TYR A 262 22.77 -14.93 -2.73
C TYR A 262 21.28 -14.73 -2.46
N ASN A 263 20.49 -15.17 -3.43
CA ASN A 263 19.05 -15.05 -3.48
C ASN A 263 18.38 -16.06 -2.54
N TYR A 264 17.44 -15.63 -1.70
CA TYR A 264 16.55 -16.55 -1.01
C TYR A 264 15.45 -17.03 -1.98
N GLY A 265 15.42 -18.33 -2.28
CA GLY A 265 14.38 -18.95 -3.11
C GLY A 265 13.11 -19.30 -2.32
N GLY A 266 12.17 -18.36 -2.23
CA GLY A 266 10.88 -18.57 -1.55
C GLY A 266 10.11 -17.27 -1.31
N ALA A 267 8.99 -17.37 -0.58
CA ALA A 267 8.11 -16.24 -0.26
C ALA A 267 7.48 -16.37 1.13
N MET A 268 6.90 -15.27 1.61
CA MET A 268 6.22 -15.17 2.91
C MET A 268 4.80 -14.60 2.77
N SER A 269 3.88 -15.02 3.64
CA SER A 269 2.53 -14.46 3.71
C SER A 269 1.93 -14.58 5.12
N VAL A 270 1.07 -13.64 5.48
CA VAL A 270 0.36 -13.63 6.78
C VAL A 270 -1.03 -14.20 6.59
N ILE A 271 -1.35 -15.26 7.33
CA ILE A 271 -2.65 -15.94 7.27
C ILE A 271 -3.12 -16.20 8.71
N ARG A 272 -4.29 -15.66 9.06
CA ARG A 272 -4.91 -15.79 10.40
C ARG A 272 -3.95 -15.50 11.57
N GLY A 273 -3.12 -14.46 11.43
CA GLY A 273 -2.17 -14.05 12.47
C GLY A 273 -0.93 -14.95 12.61
N LYS A 274 -0.69 -15.84 11.65
CA LYS A 274 0.53 -16.66 11.53
C LYS A 274 1.28 -16.28 10.26
N ILE A 275 2.55 -16.63 10.20
CA ILE A 275 3.44 -16.31 9.07
C ILE A 275 3.83 -17.61 8.39
N TYR A 276 3.41 -17.78 7.15
CA TYR A 276 3.77 -18.94 6.34
C TYR A 276 4.95 -18.58 5.46
N VAL A 277 5.93 -19.48 5.40
CA VAL A 277 7.20 -19.28 4.72
C VAL A 277 7.44 -20.45 3.80
N THR A 278 7.90 -20.19 2.59
CA THR A 278 8.35 -21.24 1.66
C THR A 278 9.84 -21.14 1.41
N SER A 279 10.49 -22.28 1.21
CA SER A 279 11.92 -22.39 0.91
C SER A 279 12.12 -23.44 -0.18
N SER A 280 13.00 -23.14 -1.13
CA SER A 280 13.40 -24.03 -2.23
C SER A 280 14.88 -24.39 -2.11
N PRO A 281 15.25 -25.42 -1.33
CA PRO A 281 16.64 -25.85 -1.26
C PRO A 281 17.11 -26.38 -2.61
N LYS A 282 18.34 -26.02 -3.00
CA LYS A 282 18.86 -26.30 -4.34
C LYS A 282 20.16 -27.08 -4.28
N VAL A 283 20.21 -28.19 -5.02
CA VAL A 283 21.42 -29.02 -5.16
C VAL A 283 22.59 -28.16 -5.60
N GLY A 284 23.68 -28.26 -4.83
CA GLY A 284 24.90 -27.51 -5.10
C GLY A 284 24.96 -26.14 -4.41
N TYR A 285 23.85 -25.58 -3.94
CA TYR A 285 23.78 -24.26 -3.30
C TYR A 285 23.29 -24.29 -1.86
N SER A 286 22.55 -25.34 -1.46
CA SER A 286 22.05 -25.50 -0.11
C SER A 286 22.83 -26.55 0.69
N THR A 287 22.99 -26.36 2.00
CA THR A 287 23.55 -27.39 2.89
C THR A 287 22.59 -28.57 3.09
N THR A 288 21.30 -28.33 2.90
CA THR A 288 20.25 -29.34 2.85
C THR A 288 19.67 -29.37 1.44
N ASP A 289 19.73 -30.51 0.76
CA ASP A 289 19.08 -30.68 -0.54
C ASP A 289 17.69 -31.32 -0.35
N GLY A 290 16.72 -30.97 -1.19
CA GLY A 290 15.38 -31.54 -1.11
C GLY A 290 14.35 -30.78 -1.93
N PRO A 291 13.09 -31.24 -1.94
CA PRO A 291 12.00 -30.50 -2.59
C PRO A 291 11.74 -29.15 -1.93
N PRO A 292 11.05 -28.23 -2.62
CA PRO A 292 10.55 -27.03 -1.98
C PRO A 292 9.61 -27.41 -0.85
N VAL A 293 9.62 -26.63 0.22
CA VAL A 293 8.78 -26.87 1.40
C VAL A 293 8.07 -25.60 1.86
N MET A 294 7.09 -25.79 2.73
CA MET A 294 6.40 -24.76 3.48
C MET A 294 6.52 -25.00 4.98
N GLY A 295 6.73 -23.93 5.73
CA GLY A 295 6.67 -23.89 7.18
C GLY A 295 5.75 -22.78 7.68
N CYS A 296 5.49 -22.77 8.98
CA CYS A 296 4.66 -21.77 9.64
C CYS A 296 5.35 -21.29 10.92
N PHE A 297 5.44 -19.97 11.09
CA PHE A 297 5.94 -19.28 12.27
C PHE A 297 4.80 -18.61 13.02
N ASP A 298 4.79 -18.75 14.34
CA ASP A 298 3.84 -18.12 15.25
C ASP A 298 4.50 -16.98 16.04
N PRO A 299 4.21 -15.72 15.66
CA PRO A 299 4.77 -14.57 16.38
C PRO A 299 4.37 -14.44 17.84
N ALA A 300 3.29 -15.10 18.27
CA ALA A 300 2.84 -15.04 19.65
C ALA A 300 3.73 -15.87 20.58
N THR A 301 4.34 -16.94 20.06
CA THR A 301 5.20 -17.86 20.82
C THR A 301 6.67 -17.75 20.44
N GLY A 302 6.99 -17.15 19.28
CA GLY A 302 8.35 -17.10 18.74
C GLY A 302 8.84 -18.44 18.19
N THR A 303 7.94 -19.36 17.87
CA THR A 303 8.25 -20.75 17.45
C THR A 303 7.43 -21.17 16.23
N ALA A 304 7.61 -22.41 15.76
CA ALA A 304 6.78 -22.99 14.72
C ALA A 304 5.29 -23.05 15.15
N CYS A 305 4.37 -22.87 14.20
CA CYS A 305 2.95 -22.97 14.48
C CYS A 305 2.56 -24.37 14.97
N ASN A 306 1.54 -24.45 15.83
CA ASN A 306 1.00 -25.74 16.22
C ASN A 306 0.47 -26.52 15.01
N GLY A 307 0.85 -27.78 14.87
CA GLY A 307 0.54 -28.62 13.71
C GLY A 307 1.54 -28.48 12.54
N TRP A 308 2.53 -27.59 12.67
CA TRP A 308 3.56 -27.29 11.68
C TRP A 308 4.98 -27.48 12.24
N GLN A 309 5.13 -28.32 13.26
CA GLN A 309 6.44 -28.66 13.81
C GLN A 309 7.31 -29.38 12.78
N GLU A 310 6.67 -30.18 11.91
CA GLU A 310 7.30 -30.74 10.73
C GLU A 310 7.06 -29.83 9.52
N LYS A 311 8.08 -29.68 8.68
CA LYS A 311 8.04 -28.86 7.47
C LYS A 311 7.33 -29.66 6.38
N HIS A 312 6.44 -29.02 5.63
CA HIS A 312 5.59 -29.71 4.66
C HIS A 312 6.16 -29.64 3.24
N PRO A 313 6.34 -30.76 2.52
CA PRO A 313 6.83 -30.76 1.15
C PRO A 313 5.81 -30.15 0.19
N LEU A 314 6.31 -29.48 -0.85
CA LEU A 314 5.50 -28.89 -1.92
C LEU A 314 5.79 -29.56 -3.28
N GLY A 315 7.01 -30.04 -3.50
CA GLY A 315 7.41 -30.71 -4.74
C GLY A 315 7.73 -32.19 -4.52
N ALA A 316 7.92 -32.92 -5.61
CA ALA A 316 8.29 -34.33 -5.57
C ALA A 316 9.76 -34.52 -5.17
N ASP A 317 10.65 -33.64 -5.63
CA ASP A 317 12.09 -33.70 -5.42
C ASP A 317 12.74 -32.31 -5.59
N GLY A 318 14.09 -32.25 -5.47
CA GLY A 318 14.87 -31.02 -5.60
C GLY A 318 14.99 -30.43 -7.01
N GLY A 319 14.33 -31.01 -8.01
CA GLY A 319 14.13 -30.41 -9.34
C GLY A 319 12.97 -29.42 -9.39
N TYR A 320 12.19 -29.29 -8.31
CA TYR A 320 11.09 -28.34 -8.19
C TYR A 320 11.49 -27.14 -7.32
N TRP A 321 10.75 -26.04 -7.45
CA TRP A 321 10.93 -24.84 -6.63
C TRP A 321 9.61 -24.07 -6.45
N THR A 322 9.58 -23.12 -5.53
CA THR A 322 8.45 -22.21 -5.31
C THR A 322 8.94 -20.80 -5.01
N TYR A 323 8.18 -19.81 -5.51
CA TYR A 323 8.31 -18.39 -5.16
C TYR A 323 6.99 -17.82 -4.62
N SER A 324 6.13 -18.70 -4.11
CA SER A 324 4.79 -18.31 -3.68
C SER A 324 4.32 -19.03 -2.42
N VAL A 325 3.56 -18.31 -1.61
CA VAL A 325 2.76 -18.75 -0.49
C VAL A 325 1.59 -17.80 -0.34
N PHE A 326 0.37 -18.32 -0.47
CA PHE A 326 -0.83 -17.50 -0.50
C PHE A 326 -2.01 -18.19 0.19
N PRO A 327 -3.04 -17.44 0.60
CA PRO A 327 -4.13 -18.01 1.38
C PRO A 327 -5.03 -18.89 0.52
N TYR A 328 -5.44 -20.05 1.05
CA TYR A 328 -6.60 -20.78 0.56
C TYR A 328 -7.86 -20.13 1.14
N TYR A 329 -8.77 -19.66 0.29
CA TYR A 329 -10.04 -19.06 0.73
C TYR A 329 -11.24 -20.01 0.60
N ARG A 330 -12.15 -19.94 1.58
CA ARG A 330 -13.50 -20.49 1.52
C ARG A 330 -14.49 -19.52 2.13
N SER A 331 -15.52 -19.15 1.37
CA SER A 331 -16.54 -18.19 1.80
C SER A 331 -15.93 -16.86 2.29
N GLY A 332 -14.94 -16.35 1.54
CA GLY A 332 -14.23 -15.11 1.88
C GLY A 332 -13.23 -15.20 3.04
N THR A 333 -13.16 -16.33 3.74
CA THR A 333 -12.24 -16.54 4.88
C THR A 333 -11.05 -17.39 4.44
N ALA A 334 -9.85 -16.99 4.84
CA ALA A 334 -8.68 -17.84 4.65
C ALA A 334 -8.75 -19.03 5.62
N ILE A 335 -8.88 -20.25 5.10
CA ILE A 335 -8.98 -21.48 5.89
C ILE A 335 -7.73 -22.37 5.80
N GLY A 336 -6.78 -21.98 4.95
CA GLY A 336 -5.53 -22.69 4.75
C GLY A 336 -4.56 -21.84 3.94
N VAL A 337 -3.54 -22.51 3.42
CA VAL A 337 -2.42 -21.93 2.69
C VAL A 337 -2.11 -22.81 1.49
N CYS A 338 -1.69 -22.19 0.39
CA CYS A 338 -1.25 -22.87 -0.82
C CYS A 338 0.06 -22.27 -1.30
N ALA A 339 0.80 -23.04 -2.10
CA ALA A 339 1.91 -22.56 -2.91
C ALA A 339 1.79 -23.11 -4.32
N GLY A 340 2.21 -22.32 -5.30
CA GLY A 340 2.45 -22.76 -6.66
C GLY A 340 3.87 -23.32 -6.79
N VAL A 341 3.98 -24.50 -7.37
CA VAL A 341 5.19 -25.31 -7.45
C VAL A 341 5.60 -25.40 -8.91
N SER A 342 6.77 -24.87 -9.21
CA SER A 342 7.38 -24.78 -10.54
C SER A 342 8.45 -25.87 -10.68
N GLY A 343 8.77 -26.28 -11.90
CA GLY A 343 9.71 -27.37 -12.13
C GLY A 343 9.76 -27.85 -13.58
N PRO A 344 10.17 -29.11 -13.82
CA PRO A 344 10.19 -29.74 -15.15
C PRO A 344 8.79 -30.15 -15.65
N ALA A 345 7.73 -29.73 -14.96
CA ALA A 345 6.33 -29.98 -15.31
C ALA A 345 5.55 -28.66 -15.24
N PRO A 346 4.32 -28.59 -15.79
CA PRO A 346 3.45 -27.45 -15.59
C PRO A 346 3.24 -27.16 -14.10
N VAL A 347 3.09 -25.88 -13.75
CA VAL A 347 2.93 -25.48 -12.35
C VAL A 347 1.76 -26.22 -11.72
N THR A 348 1.97 -26.74 -10.50
CA THR A 348 0.92 -27.33 -9.69
C THR A 348 0.72 -26.51 -8.43
N PHE A 349 -0.47 -26.58 -7.84
CA PHE A 349 -0.74 -25.99 -6.53
C PHE A 349 -0.80 -27.06 -5.47
N VAL A 350 -0.13 -26.84 -4.34
CA VAL A 350 -0.18 -27.70 -3.15
C VAL A 350 -0.67 -26.89 -1.97
N CYS A 351 -1.61 -27.45 -1.21
CA CYS A 351 -2.30 -26.74 -0.15
C CYS A 351 -2.36 -27.53 1.16
N TYR A 352 -2.38 -26.79 2.26
CA TYR A 352 -2.51 -27.27 3.62
C TYR A 352 -3.55 -26.43 4.37
N ASP A 353 -4.26 -27.01 5.32
CA ASP A 353 -5.07 -26.23 6.25
C ASP A 353 -4.18 -25.54 7.30
N VAL A 354 -4.78 -24.68 8.13
CA VAL A 354 -4.01 -23.95 9.16
C VAL A 354 -3.45 -24.82 10.27
N ASN A 355 -3.85 -26.10 10.36
CA ASN A 355 -3.33 -27.07 11.31
C ASN A 355 -2.25 -27.98 10.69
N GLY A 356 -1.85 -27.75 9.44
CA GLY A 356 -0.81 -28.52 8.74
C GLY A 356 -1.33 -29.76 8.00
N SER A 357 -2.64 -30.02 8.01
CA SER A 357 -3.19 -31.17 7.27
C SER A 357 -3.24 -30.86 5.77
N SER A 358 -2.80 -31.80 4.94
CA SER A 358 -2.91 -31.66 3.48
C SER A 358 -4.38 -31.55 3.07
N ILE A 359 -4.67 -30.60 2.19
CA ILE A 359 -6.00 -30.42 1.60
C ILE A 359 -5.89 -30.38 0.08
N ALA A 360 -6.92 -30.88 -0.59
CA ALA A 360 -6.98 -30.80 -2.04
C ALA A 360 -6.93 -29.32 -2.49
N PRO A 361 -6.15 -28.99 -3.53
CA PRO A 361 -6.24 -27.69 -4.15
C PRO A 361 -7.68 -27.38 -4.58
N PRO A 362 -8.10 -26.10 -4.56
CA PRO A 362 -9.42 -25.72 -5.01
C PRO A 362 -9.74 -26.27 -6.40
N ALA A 363 -10.99 -26.68 -6.60
CA ALA A 363 -11.44 -27.22 -7.88
C ALA A 363 -11.07 -26.28 -9.04
N LYS A 364 -10.52 -26.84 -10.11
CA LYS A 364 -10.11 -26.09 -11.32
C LYS A 364 -9.00 -25.06 -11.13
N LEU A 365 -8.34 -24.98 -9.96
CA LEU A 365 -7.18 -24.11 -9.80
C LEU A 365 -6.02 -24.55 -10.71
N ASN A 366 -5.77 -25.85 -10.84
CA ASN A 366 -4.73 -26.34 -11.76
C ASN A 366 -5.08 -26.14 -13.25
N THR A 367 -6.33 -25.77 -13.60
CA THR A 367 -6.70 -25.54 -15.02
C THR A 367 -6.42 -24.11 -15.48
N ILE A 368 -6.03 -23.21 -14.57
CA ILE A 368 -5.68 -21.83 -14.92
C ILE A 368 -4.19 -21.64 -15.24
N VAL A 369 -3.42 -22.72 -15.17
CA VAL A 369 -1.97 -22.71 -15.36
C VAL A 369 -1.63 -22.79 -16.86
N PRO A 370 -0.63 -22.05 -17.35
CA PRO A 370 -0.08 -22.29 -18.68
C PRO A 370 0.39 -23.75 -18.84
N PRO A 371 0.23 -24.37 -20.03
CA PRO A 371 0.64 -25.75 -20.25
C PRO A 371 2.18 -25.91 -20.37
N ASP A 372 2.92 -24.81 -20.44
CA ASP A 372 4.36 -24.80 -20.65
C ASP A 372 5.13 -25.30 -19.42
N TRP A 373 6.29 -25.90 -19.66
CA TRP A 373 7.19 -26.37 -18.62
C TRP A 373 8.13 -25.24 -18.20
N HIS A 374 8.76 -25.33 -17.03
CA HIS A 374 9.66 -24.28 -16.53
C HIS A 374 9.01 -22.89 -16.47
N VAL A 375 7.72 -22.86 -16.13
CA VAL A 375 6.99 -21.65 -15.80
C VAL A 375 7.07 -21.43 -14.30
N ASN A 376 7.42 -20.21 -13.91
CA ASN A 376 7.40 -19.72 -12.55
C ASN A 376 6.06 -19.05 -12.26
N THR A 377 5.60 -19.19 -11.02
CA THR A 377 4.51 -18.37 -10.46
C THR A 377 4.94 -17.78 -9.12
N PHE A 378 4.38 -16.61 -8.81
CA PHE A 378 4.67 -15.85 -7.59
C PHE A 378 3.38 -15.64 -6.80
N ASN A 379 3.47 -14.90 -5.69
CA ASN A 379 2.30 -14.54 -4.91
C ASN A 379 1.27 -13.79 -5.77
N PRO A 380 0.02 -14.27 -5.85
CA PRO A 380 -1.01 -13.60 -6.62
C PRO A 380 -1.47 -12.33 -5.91
N ALA A 381 -1.83 -11.32 -6.69
CA ALA A 381 -2.61 -10.20 -6.18
C ALA A 381 -4.03 -10.70 -5.88
N THR A 382 -4.53 -10.50 -4.66
CA THR A 382 -5.89 -10.90 -4.29
C THR A 382 -6.72 -9.66 -4.02
N VAL A 383 -7.87 -9.54 -4.68
CA VAL A 383 -8.76 -8.38 -4.59
C VAL A 383 -10.20 -8.83 -4.41
N THR A 384 -10.98 -8.07 -3.66
CA THR A 384 -12.43 -8.15 -3.73
C THR A 384 -12.88 -7.28 -4.89
N ALA A 385 -13.31 -7.91 -5.98
CA ALA A 385 -13.81 -7.21 -7.15
C ALA A 385 -15.07 -6.40 -6.84
N LEU A 386 -15.42 -5.44 -7.69
CA LEU A 386 -16.59 -4.55 -7.49
C LEU A 386 -17.93 -5.30 -7.35
N ASN A 387 -18.03 -6.49 -7.93
CA ASN A 387 -19.17 -7.38 -7.80
C ASN A 387 -19.20 -8.16 -6.46
N GLY A 388 -18.23 -7.95 -5.57
CA GLY A 388 -18.10 -8.60 -4.28
C GLY A 388 -17.37 -9.95 -4.31
N GLU A 389 -16.93 -10.42 -5.47
CA GLU A 389 -16.20 -11.69 -5.58
C GLU A 389 -14.74 -11.53 -5.15
N LEU A 390 -14.23 -12.48 -4.39
CA LEU A 390 -12.83 -12.53 -4.01
C LEU A 390 -12.04 -13.25 -5.10
N ARG A 391 -11.11 -12.55 -5.75
CA ARG A 391 -10.36 -13.05 -6.91
C ARG A 391 -8.86 -12.91 -6.70
N SER A 392 -8.10 -13.90 -7.17
CA SER A 392 -6.64 -13.86 -7.20
C SER A 392 -6.12 -13.89 -8.64
N TYR A 393 -5.11 -13.07 -8.93
CA TYR A 393 -4.46 -12.95 -10.23
C TYR A 393 -3.04 -13.48 -10.14
N PHE A 394 -2.82 -14.63 -10.78
CA PHE A 394 -1.57 -15.38 -10.76
C PHE A 394 -0.67 -14.93 -11.89
N PRO A 395 0.53 -14.39 -11.59
CA PRO A 395 1.51 -14.04 -12.59
C PRO A 395 2.31 -15.29 -13.01
N PHE A 396 2.62 -15.38 -14.31
CA PHE A 396 3.44 -16.44 -14.87
C PHE A 396 4.55 -15.88 -15.75
N MET A 397 5.75 -16.45 -15.65
CA MET A 397 6.91 -16.14 -16.49
C MET A 397 7.83 -17.36 -16.64
N GLY A 398 8.71 -17.37 -17.64
CA GLY A 398 9.66 -18.48 -17.86
C GLY A 398 9.62 -18.89 -19.33
N ALA A 399 9.24 -20.14 -19.61
CA ALA A 399 8.93 -20.56 -20.98
C ALA A 399 7.79 -19.73 -21.61
N THR A 400 6.89 -19.19 -20.78
CA THR A 400 5.91 -18.19 -21.21
C THR A 400 6.52 -16.78 -21.13
N PRO A 401 6.37 -15.93 -22.17
CA PRO A 401 6.88 -14.55 -22.20
C PRO A 401 6.35 -13.64 -21.07
N GLY A 402 5.25 -14.02 -20.45
CA GLY A 402 4.53 -13.25 -19.45
C GLY A 402 3.04 -13.54 -19.59
N ALA A 403 2.39 -13.95 -18.51
CA ALA A 403 0.96 -14.20 -18.54
C ALA A 403 0.30 -14.02 -17.18
N THR A 404 -1.01 -13.76 -17.20
CA THR A 404 -1.85 -13.75 -16.00
C THR A 404 -2.96 -14.77 -16.10
N SER A 405 -3.33 -15.39 -14.98
CA SER A 405 -4.63 -16.06 -14.87
C SER A 405 -5.38 -15.60 -13.65
N CYS A 406 -6.70 -15.72 -13.68
CA CYS A 406 -7.57 -15.30 -12.59
C CYS A 406 -8.37 -16.47 -12.03
N TYR A 407 -8.36 -16.62 -10.72
CA TYR A 407 -9.19 -17.57 -9.99
C TYR A 407 -10.16 -16.86 -9.06
N ASP A 408 -11.42 -17.28 -9.08
CA ASP A 408 -12.51 -16.75 -8.26
C ASP A 408 -12.76 -17.69 -7.07
N TRP A 409 -12.41 -17.22 -5.88
CA TRP A 409 -12.57 -17.93 -4.61
C TRP A 409 -14.00 -17.95 -4.10
N THR A 410 -14.85 -17.04 -4.56
CA THR A 410 -16.27 -17.01 -4.22
C THR A 410 -17.01 -18.14 -4.92
N ASN A 411 -16.69 -18.38 -6.20
CA ASN A 411 -17.37 -19.39 -7.03
C ASN A 411 -16.55 -20.66 -7.30
N PHE A 412 -15.32 -20.76 -6.78
CA PHE A 412 -14.39 -21.90 -6.97
C PHE A 412 -14.17 -22.29 -8.44
N ARG A 413 -13.80 -21.32 -9.28
CA ARG A 413 -13.61 -21.51 -10.73
C ARG A 413 -12.68 -20.43 -11.32
N PRO A 414 -12.18 -20.62 -12.56
CA PRO A 414 -11.57 -19.53 -13.31
C PRO A 414 -12.50 -18.31 -13.39
N CYS A 415 -11.94 -17.10 -13.32
CA CYS A 415 -12.76 -15.89 -13.31
C CYS A 415 -13.54 -15.73 -14.62
N LYS A 416 -14.85 -15.49 -14.51
CA LYS A 416 -15.71 -15.26 -15.66
C LYS A 416 -15.29 -13.98 -16.39
N GLY A 417 -15.09 -14.08 -17.71
CA GLY A 417 -14.74 -12.97 -18.59
C GLY A 417 -13.24 -12.67 -18.66
N PHE A 418 -12.41 -13.36 -17.87
CA PHE A 418 -10.97 -13.19 -17.87
C PHE A 418 -10.31 -14.34 -18.66
N PRO A 419 -9.55 -14.07 -19.73
CA PRO A 419 -8.80 -15.11 -20.44
C PRO A 419 -7.78 -15.78 -19.52
N SER A 420 -7.71 -17.11 -19.57
CA SER A 420 -6.85 -17.89 -18.67
C SER A 420 -6.01 -18.88 -19.49
N PRO A 421 -4.70 -18.64 -19.68
CA PRO A 421 -3.97 -17.41 -19.34
C PRO A 421 -4.23 -16.25 -20.33
N THR A 422 -4.07 -15.00 -19.88
CA THR A 422 -3.95 -13.80 -20.73
C THR A 422 -2.48 -13.43 -20.92
N GLY A 423 -2.04 -13.26 -22.17
CA GLY A 423 -0.63 -13.03 -22.53
C GLY A 423 -0.27 -11.59 -22.91
N HIS A 424 -1.16 -10.62 -22.64
CA HIS A 424 -0.91 -9.17 -22.83
C HIS A 424 -0.27 -8.74 -24.17
N PRO A 425 -0.76 -9.18 -25.35
CA PRO A 425 -0.06 -8.93 -26.63
C PRO A 425 0.13 -7.44 -26.95
N GLY A 426 -0.74 -6.57 -26.43
CA GLY A 426 -0.61 -5.11 -26.55
C GLY A 426 0.48 -4.48 -25.67
N VAL A 427 1.16 -5.26 -24.84
CA VAL A 427 2.23 -4.82 -23.93
C VAL A 427 3.53 -5.47 -24.34
N ASN A 428 4.44 -4.69 -24.94
CA ASN A 428 5.76 -5.19 -25.35
C ASN A 428 5.69 -6.50 -26.18
N GLY A 429 4.67 -6.64 -27.03
CA GLY A 429 4.43 -7.85 -27.82
C GLY A 429 4.09 -9.10 -26.99
N GLY A 430 3.63 -8.94 -25.74
CA GLY A 430 3.38 -10.04 -24.79
C GLY A 430 4.59 -10.42 -23.93
N HIS A 431 5.75 -9.80 -24.16
CA HIS A 431 6.94 -10.02 -23.34
C HIS A 431 6.89 -9.15 -22.08
N THR A 432 6.06 -9.52 -21.12
CA THR A 432 5.87 -8.77 -19.87
C THR A 432 6.63 -9.36 -18.68
N LYS A 433 6.97 -10.67 -18.72
CA LYS A 433 7.66 -11.43 -17.68
C LYS A 433 7.08 -11.18 -16.27
N ASP A 434 5.78 -11.46 -16.14
CA ASP A 434 5.00 -11.09 -14.95
C ASP A 434 5.55 -11.70 -13.66
N TYR A 435 5.89 -10.86 -12.69
CA TYR A 435 6.23 -11.27 -11.31
C TYR A 435 5.09 -11.06 -10.32
N GLY A 436 4.14 -10.20 -10.65
CA GLY A 436 2.98 -9.94 -9.82
C GLY A 436 2.34 -8.60 -10.12
N TYR A 437 1.31 -8.28 -9.33
CA TYR A 437 0.51 -7.11 -9.56
C TYR A 437 0.25 -6.37 -8.25
N THR A 438 0.04 -5.06 -8.37
CA THR A 438 -0.51 -4.25 -7.29
C THR A 438 -1.83 -3.66 -7.75
N HIS A 439 -2.87 -3.87 -6.96
CA HIS A 439 -4.19 -3.32 -7.22
C HIS A 439 -4.25 -1.84 -6.84
N ASP A 440 -4.64 -1.00 -7.78
CA ASP A 440 -4.93 0.39 -7.51
C ASP A 440 -6.41 0.55 -7.13
N PRO A 441 -6.75 0.89 -5.88
CA PRO A 441 -8.15 1.03 -5.45
C PRO A 441 -8.89 2.21 -6.10
N ASP A 442 -8.20 3.23 -6.60
CA ASP A 442 -8.88 4.38 -7.22
C ASP A 442 -9.34 4.05 -8.64
N THR A 443 -8.46 3.48 -9.47
CA THR A 443 -8.81 3.06 -10.84
C THR A 443 -9.41 1.66 -10.92
N GLN A 444 -9.26 0.83 -9.88
CA GLN A 444 -9.59 -0.61 -9.89
C GLN A 444 -8.77 -1.42 -10.92
N CYS A 445 -7.64 -0.88 -11.37
CA CYS A 445 -6.73 -1.59 -12.26
C CYS A 445 -5.72 -2.42 -11.46
N LEU A 446 -5.24 -3.49 -12.07
CA LEU A 446 -4.03 -4.18 -11.64
C LEU A 446 -2.86 -3.58 -12.38
N LEU A 447 -1.83 -3.14 -11.67
CA LEU A 447 -0.58 -2.70 -12.29
C LEU A 447 0.40 -3.86 -12.23
N GLY A 448 0.91 -4.24 -13.40
CA GLY A 448 1.93 -5.26 -13.55
C GLY A 448 3.30 -4.64 -13.79
N LEU A 449 4.30 -5.31 -13.26
CA LEU A 449 5.70 -5.09 -13.59
C LEU A 449 6.39 -6.46 -13.68
N GLY A 450 7.48 -6.51 -14.42
CA GLY A 450 8.24 -7.73 -14.64
C GLY A 450 9.69 -7.44 -15.04
N ASP A 451 10.47 -8.50 -15.25
CA ASP A 451 11.86 -8.44 -15.75
C ASP A 451 11.95 -7.79 -17.14
N ALA A 452 10.83 -7.73 -17.87
CA ALA A 452 10.75 -6.99 -19.13
C ALA A 452 10.91 -5.47 -18.97
N GLN A 453 10.89 -4.94 -17.73
CA GLN A 453 11.07 -3.51 -17.44
C GLN A 453 9.96 -2.63 -18.02
N VAL A 454 8.76 -3.19 -18.18
CA VAL A 454 7.59 -2.50 -18.72
C VAL A 454 6.50 -2.42 -17.66
N LEU A 455 6.13 -1.19 -17.31
CA LEU A 455 4.95 -0.95 -16.50
C LEU A 455 3.70 -1.02 -17.38
N PHE A 456 2.74 -1.82 -16.96
CA PHE A 456 1.45 -1.90 -17.65
C PHE A 456 0.32 -2.00 -16.65
N SER A 457 -0.89 -1.76 -17.14
CA SER A 457 -2.11 -1.96 -16.38
C SER A 457 -2.99 -3.00 -17.06
N MET A 458 -3.75 -3.73 -16.26
CA MET A 458 -4.68 -4.75 -16.70
C MET A 458 -6.02 -4.57 -15.99
N ASP A 459 -7.11 -4.71 -16.74
CA ASP A 459 -8.45 -4.75 -16.17
C ASP A 459 -8.69 -6.11 -15.48
N PRO A 460 -8.90 -6.15 -14.14
CA PRO A 460 -9.17 -7.38 -13.41
C PRO A 460 -10.43 -8.14 -13.88
N ALA A 461 -11.37 -7.48 -14.55
CA ALA A 461 -12.58 -8.14 -15.02
C ALA A 461 -12.38 -8.88 -16.36
N THR A 462 -11.53 -8.36 -17.23
CA THR A 462 -11.45 -8.78 -18.64
C THR A 462 -10.05 -9.26 -19.07
N GLY A 463 -9.01 -9.00 -18.27
CA GLY A 463 -7.63 -9.28 -18.65
C GLY A 463 -7.08 -8.35 -19.73
N SER A 464 -7.85 -7.33 -20.15
CA SER A 464 -7.43 -6.35 -21.15
C SER A 464 -6.32 -5.45 -20.61
N ALA A 465 -5.28 -5.26 -21.42
CA ALA A 465 -4.20 -4.31 -21.19
C ALA A 465 -4.10 -3.36 -22.42
N PRO A 466 -4.20 -2.03 -22.25
CA PRO A 466 -4.30 -1.30 -20.99
C PRO A 466 -5.66 -1.45 -20.30
N CYS A 467 -5.66 -1.21 -18.99
CA CYS A 467 -6.87 -1.08 -18.18
C CYS A 467 -7.56 0.27 -18.46
N LEU A 468 -8.77 0.23 -19.03
CA LEU A 468 -9.59 1.41 -19.29
C LEU A 468 -10.57 1.68 -18.15
N ARG A 469 -10.03 1.96 -16.97
CA ARG A 469 -10.81 2.34 -15.79
C ARG A 469 -10.32 3.64 -15.20
N SER A 470 -11.23 4.33 -14.53
CA SER A 470 -10.98 5.60 -13.84
C SER A 470 -11.76 5.63 -12.52
N GLY A 471 -11.41 6.53 -11.62
CA GLY A 471 -12.19 6.73 -10.41
C GLY A 471 -11.74 7.95 -9.64
N ALA A 472 -12.53 8.28 -8.63
CA ALA A 472 -12.27 9.35 -7.68
C ALA A 472 -13.09 9.11 -6.41
N SER A 473 -12.57 9.61 -5.29
CA SER A 473 -13.32 9.70 -4.05
C SER A 473 -13.42 11.16 -3.61
N ALA A 474 -14.64 11.67 -3.43
CA ALA A 474 -14.87 12.99 -2.87
C ALA A 474 -15.61 12.87 -1.53
N THR A 475 -15.25 13.71 -0.56
CA THR A 475 -15.93 13.78 0.73
C THR A 475 -16.66 15.12 0.85
N LEU A 476 -17.90 15.08 1.32
CA LEU A 476 -18.68 16.27 1.67
C LEU A 476 -19.15 16.14 3.12
N ASP A 477 -18.68 17.05 3.97
CA ASP A 477 -19.11 17.19 5.36
C ASP A 477 -20.03 18.39 5.48
N LEU A 478 -21.25 18.18 5.94
CA LEU A 478 -22.25 19.24 6.07
C LEU A 478 -22.18 19.94 7.44
N ARG A 479 -21.44 19.41 8.42
CA ARG A 479 -21.32 19.99 9.78
C ARG A 479 -20.71 21.40 9.80
N PRO A 480 -19.67 21.72 9.02
CA PRO A 480 -19.08 23.07 9.01
C PRO A 480 -20.02 24.18 8.58
N PHE A 481 -21.16 23.84 7.95
CA PHE A 481 -22.08 24.79 7.35
C PHE A 481 -23.27 25.15 8.26
N ARG A 482 -23.19 24.88 9.57
CA ARG A 482 -24.23 25.18 10.57
C ARG A 482 -23.93 26.49 11.32
N CYS A 483 -24.91 27.39 11.43
CA CYS A 483 -24.82 28.58 12.31
C CYS A 483 -25.76 28.55 13.52
N ASP A 484 -26.84 27.78 13.46
CA ASP A 484 -28.04 27.99 14.29
C ASP A 484 -28.01 27.27 15.64
N GLY A 485 -26.92 26.56 15.96
CA GLY A 485 -26.79 25.77 17.18
C GLY A 485 -27.76 24.58 17.26
N ASN A 486 -28.52 24.30 16.20
CA ASN A 486 -29.53 23.25 16.19
C ASN A 486 -28.90 21.88 15.86
N THR A 487 -29.48 20.82 16.42
CA THR A 487 -29.05 19.44 16.20
C THR A 487 -29.57 18.87 14.87
N THR A 488 -30.67 19.41 14.32
CA THR A 488 -31.26 18.96 13.05
C THR A 488 -30.58 19.59 11.82
N MET A 489 -30.15 18.76 10.86
CA MET A 489 -29.57 19.23 9.60
C MET A 489 -30.63 19.90 8.71
N GLY A 490 -30.52 21.21 8.51
CA GLY A 490 -31.27 21.94 7.46
C GLY A 490 -30.70 21.75 6.04
N GLN A 491 -29.69 20.89 5.88
CA GLN A 491 -29.03 20.59 4.60
C GLN A 491 -29.26 19.15 4.19
N THR A 492 -29.41 18.94 2.89
CA THR A 492 -29.56 17.63 2.28
C THR A 492 -28.54 17.47 1.16
N TYR A 493 -28.07 16.24 0.98
CA TYR A 493 -27.32 15.89 -0.21
C TYR A 493 -28.26 15.93 -1.42
N THR A 494 -27.74 16.33 -2.58
CA THR A 494 -28.55 16.42 -3.81
C THR A 494 -28.14 15.34 -4.79
N LYS A 495 -26.96 15.46 -5.38
CA LYS A 495 -26.44 14.51 -6.35
C LYS A 495 -24.92 14.48 -6.33
N ALA A 496 -24.35 13.42 -6.88
CA ALA A 496 -23.01 13.48 -7.44
C ALA A 496 -23.07 13.41 -8.96
N SER A 497 -22.16 14.11 -9.64
CA SER A 497 -22.12 14.21 -11.10
C SER A 497 -20.72 14.09 -11.65
N LEU A 498 -20.60 13.41 -12.78
CA LEU A 498 -19.41 13.44 -13.61
C LEU A 498 -19.43 14.72 -14.44
N GLU A 499 -18.46 15.60 -14.24
CA GLU A 499 -18.34 16.84 -15.01
C GLU A 499 -17.04 16.85 -15.82
N ARG A 500 -17.05 17.59 -16.93
CA ARG A 500 -15.90 17.74 -17.84
C ARG A 500 -15.40 16.41 -18.40
N ILE A 501 -16.31 15.49 -18.62
CA ILE A 501 -16.10 14.20 -19.30
C ILE A 501 -17.16 14.04 -20.39
N ASN A 502 -16.80 13.44 -21.52
CA ASN A 502 -17.78 13.06 -22.53
C ASN A 502 -18.37 11.70 -22.13
N LEU A 503 -19.66 11.66 -21.80
CA LEU A 503 -20.32 10.44 -21.35
C LEU A 503 -20.38 9.35 -22.43
N ALA A 504 -20.22 9.69 -23.71
CA ALA A 504 -20.08 8.69 -24.78
C ALA A 504 -18.78 7.86 -24.66
N ASN A 505 -17.77 8.36 -23.95
CA ASN A 505 -16.54 7.65 -23.66
C ASN A 505 -16.62 6.79 -22.39
N VAL A 506 -17.76 6.81 -21.68
CA VAL A 506 -17.94 6.12 -20.39
C VAL A 506 -18.98 5.02 -20.54
N ASN A 507 -18.64 3.80 -20.13
CA ASN A 507 -19.60 2.73 -19.99
C ASN A 507 -20.35 2.90 -18.66
N LEU A 508 -21.38 3.74 -18.66
CA LEU A 508 -22.16 4.06 -17.44
C LEU A 508 -22.84 2.83 -16.84
N ALA A 509 -23.22 1.84 -17.66
CA ALA A 509 -23.85 0.60 -17.19
C ALA A 509 -22.87 -0.31 -16.42
N ALA A 510 -21.58 -0.25 -16.75
CA ALA A 510 -20.52 -0.95 -16.03
C ALA A 510 -19.84 -0.08 -14.94
N SER A 511 -20.25 1.19 -14.83
CA SER A 511 -19.73 2.14 -13.86
C SER A 511 -20.63 2.22 -12.62
N THR A 512 -20.05 2.50 -11.46
CA THR A 512 -20.78 2.51 -10.19
C THR A 512 -20.33 3.66 -9.30
N ALA A 513 -21.18 4.09 -8.39
CA ALA A 513 -20.83 4.96 -7.29
C ALA A 513 -21.14 4.27 -5.95
N THR A 514 -20.20 4.30 -5.02
CA THR A 514 -20.42 3.85 -3.64
C THR A 514 -20.44 5.06 -2.72
N VAL A 515 -21.46 5.16 -1.88
CA VAL A 515 -21.57 6.16 -0.82
C VAL A 515 -21.23 5.47 0.49
N SER A 516 -20.27 6.02 1.23
CA SER A 516 -19.91 5.56 2.57
C SER A 516 -19.90 6.70 3.58
N ASP A 517 -19.98 6.36 4.85
CA ASP A 517 -19.62 7.29 5.92
C ASP A 517 -18.08 7.46 6.00
N PRO A 518 -17.56 8.40 6.82
CA PRO A 518 -16.12 8.57 7.01
C PRO A 518 -15.42 7.39 7.69
N ASN A 519 -16.17 6.51 8.35
CA ASN A 519 -15.65 5.30 8.99
C ASN A 519 -15.50 4.14 7.98
N GLY A 520 -15.98 4.34 6.74
CA GLY A 520 -15.91 3.34 5.65
C GLY A 520 -17.15 2.45 5.56
N THR A 521 -18.18 2.65 6.38
CA THR A 521 -19.44 1.91 6.28
C THR A 521 -20.16 2.29 4.99
N VAL A 522 -20.45 1.30 4.14
CA VAL A 522 -21.20 1.54 2.90
C VAL A 522 -22.66 1.83 3.22
N VAL A 523 -23.11 3.03 2.85
CA VAL A 523 -24.50 3.49 2.99
C VAL A 523 -25.33 3.09 1.77
N ALA A 524 -24.76 3.24 0.57
CA ALA A 524 -25.44 2.90 -0.67
C ALA A 524 -24.45 2.52 -1.78
N LYS A 525 -24.90 1.67 -2.70
CA LYS A 525 -24.30 1.46 -4.02
C LYS A 525 -25.29 1.93 -5.07
N LEU A 526 -24.88 2.90 -5.89
CA LEU A 526 -25.74 3.62 -6.83
C LEU A 526 -25.19 3.45 -8.25
N ALA A 527 -26.10 3.31 -9.21
CA ALA A 527 -25.77 3.34 -10.64
C ALA A 527 -25.84 4.76 -11.17
N PHE A 528 -24.97 5.11 -12.12
CA PHE A 528 -25.07 6.40 -12.82
C PHE A 528 -26.25 6.40 -13.78
N SER A 529 -27.01 7.50 -13.78
CA SER A 529 -28.00 7.78 -14.82
C SER A 529 -27.31 8.01 -16.18
N PRO A 530 -28.04 7.99 -17.30
CA PRO A 530 -27.49 8.34 -18.61
C PRO A 530 -26.87 9.74 -18.69
N GLN A 531 -27.21 10.63 -17.74
CA GLN A 531 -26.64 11.98 -17.60
C GLN A 531 -25.37 12.00 -16.73
N GLY A 532 -24.83 10.85 -16.34
CA GLY A 532 -23.62 10.76 -15.51
C GLY A 532 -23.83 11.26 -14.09
N THR A 533 -25.06 11.14 -13.55
CA THR A 533 -25.39 11.58 -12.19
C THR A 533 -25.88 10.43 -11.32
N VAL A 534 -25.66 10.53 -10.01
CA VAL A 534 -26.31 9.68 -9.00
C VAL A 534 -27.10 10.55 -8.03
N ASP A 535 -28.31 10.12 -7.68
CA ASP A 535 -29.18 10.80 -6.72
C ASP A 535 -28.75 10.48 -5.29
N LEU A 536 -28.46 11.53 -4.51
CA LEU A 536 -28.05 11.43 -3.11
C LEU A 536 -29.15 11.88 -2.14
N SER A 537 -30.31 12.33 -2.64
CA SER A 537 -31.38 12.91 -1.82
C SER A 537 -31.99 11.96 -0.79
N ARG A 538 -31.82 10.65 -1.00
CA ARG A 538 -32.27 9.59 -0.07
C ARG A 538 -31.28 9.30 1.05
N ILE A 539 -30.08 9.88 1.02
CA ILE A 539 -29.08 9.71 2.08
C ILE A 539 -29.38 10.69 3.21
N SER A 540 -29.72 10.16 4.39
CA SER A 540 -30.01 10.96 5.57
C SER A 540 -28.77 11.75 6.01
N SER A 541 -28.82 13.07 5.88
CA SER A 541 -27.76 13.97 6.37
C SER A 541 -27.71 14.01 7.90
N THR A 542 -28.79 13.62 8.59
CA THR A 542 -28.82 13.51 10.05
C THR A 542 -28.05 12.28 10.53
N GLU A 543 -28.25 11.13 9.89
CA GLU A 543 -27.53 9.88 10.23
C GLU A 543 -26.09 9.88 9.69
N HIS A 544 -25.90 10.48 8.51
CA HIS A 544 -24.61 10.58 7.83
C HIS A 544 -24.25 12.06 7.60
N PRO A 545 -23.80 12.78 8.64
CA PRO A 545 -23.50 14.20 8.55
C PRO A 545 -22.31 14.54 7.65
N ALA A 546 -21.49 13.53 7.35
CA ALA A 546 -20.51 13.56 6.28
C ALA A 546 -20.63 12.28 5.46
N ILE A 547 -20.43 12.38 4.15
CA ILE A 547 -20.38 11.23 3.24
C ILE A 547 -19.14 11.30 2.37
N LYS A 548 -18.65 10.12 1.97
CA LYS A 548 -17.67 9.91 0.92
C LYS A 548 -18.37 9.26 -0.26
N VAL A 549 -18.28 9.86 -1.44
CA VAL A 549 -18.75 9.25 -2.70
C VAL A 549 -17.53 8.81 -3.49
N THR A 550 -17.45 7.51 -3.73
CA THR A 550 -16.41 6.89 -4.56
C THR A 550 -17.01 6.49 -5.90
N ALA A 551 -16.55 7.09 -6.99
CA ALA A 551 -16.91 6.71 -8.34
C ALA A 551 -15.89 5.71 -8.89
N HIS A 552 -16.37 4.61 -9.47
CA HIS A 552 -15.60 3.66 -10.25
C HIS A 552 -16.15 3.63 -11.67
N LEU A 553 -15.35 4.07 -12.62
CA LEU A 553 -15.73 4.23 -14.01
C LEU A 553 -15.07 3.17 -14.87
N VAL A 554 -15.86 2.56 -15.74
CA VAL A 554 -15.37 1.78 -16.88
C VAL A 554 -15.47 2.66 -18.11
N LEU A 555 -14.39 2.77 -18.87
CA LEU A 555 -14.32 3.64 -20.03
C LEU A 555 -14.27 2.83 -21.33
N HIS A 556 -14.80 3.42 -22.39
CA HIS A 556 -14.62 2.93 -23.75
C HIS A 556 -13.27 3.34 -24.34
N ASN A 557 -12.72 4.48 -23.90
CA ASN A 557 -11.41 5.00 -24.28
C ASN A 557 -10.94 6.04 -23.24
N ASP A 558 -9.71 6.54 -23.38
CA ASP A 558 -9.07 7.50 -22.48
C ASP A 558 -9.01 8.94 -23.02
N SER A 559 -9.74 9.25 -24.10
CA SER A 559 -9.60 10.53 -24.84
C SER A 559 -9.85 11.78 -23.99
N ASP A 560 -10.69 11.68 -22.95
CA ASP A 560 -11.01 12.78 -22.04
C ASP A 560 -9.90 13.09 -21.01
N PHE A 561 -8.88 12.25 -20.92
CA PHE A 561 -7.76 12.40 -19.99
C PHE A 561 -6.49 12.97 -20.66
N THR A 562 -6.62 13.43 -21.91
CA THR A 562 -5.52 14.03 -22.67
C THR A 562 -5.52 15.56 -22.60
N GLY A 563 -4.33 16.17 -22.64
CA GLY A 563 -4.16 17.62 -22.69
C GLY A 563 -4.55 18.35 -21.40
N SER A 564 -5.30 19.45 -21.52
CA SER A 564 -5.76 20.27 -20.38
C SER A 564 -7.11 19.82 -19.79
N ARG A 565 -7.75 18.79 -20.36
CA ARG A 565 -9.01 18.26 -19.86
C ARG A 565 -8.78 17.54 -18.55
N ARG A 566 -9.64 17.82 -17.56
CA ARG A 566 -9.57 17.25 -16.22
C ARG A 566 -10.97 16.85 -15.77
N PRO A 567 -11.44 15.66 -16.17
CA PRO A 567 -12.69 15.10 -15.66
C PRO A 567 -12.75 15.15 -14.12
N VAL A 568 -13.92 15.45 -13.56
CA VAL A 568 -14.14 15.50 -12.11
C VAL A 568 -15.41 14.81 -11.68
N LEU A 569 -15.36 14.24 -10.47
CA LEU A 569 -16.52 13.92 -9.66
C LEU A 569 -16.87 15.14 -8.81
N ARG A 570 -18.10 15.63 -8.93
CA ARG A 570 -18.65 16.69 -8.08
C ARG A 570 -19.75 16.14 -7.20
N ILE A 571 -19.75 16.50 -5.92
CA ILE A 571 -20.85 16.23 -4.98
C ILE A 571 -21.51 17.55 -4.63
N GLY A 572 -22.84 17.63 -4.71
CA GLY A 572 -23.60 18.82 -4.33
C GLY A 572 -24.50 18.60 -3.12
N SER A 573 -24.70 19.65 -2.33
CA SER A 573 -25.77 19.74 -1.33
C SER A 573 -26.66 20.96 -1.58
N ARG A 574 -27.81 20.96 -0.92
CA ARG A 574 -28.72 22.11 -0.85
C ARG A 574 -29.15 22.28 0.60
N GLY A 575 -29.11 23.50 1.09
CA GLY A 575 -29.71 23.86 2.37
C GLY A 575 -30.74 24.95 2.24
N ASP A 576 -31.50 25.11 3.31
CA ASP A 576 -32.31 26.30 3.55
C ASP A 576 -31.37 27.51 3.77
N ALA A 577 -31.52 28.55 2.95
CA ALA A 577 -30.70 29.76 3.01
C ALA A 577 -30.75 30.44 4.40
N SER A 578 -31.82 30.22 5.17
CA SER A 578 -31.96 30.77 6.53
C SER A 578 -31.11 30.05 7.60
N ARG A 579 -30.52 28.89 7.29
CA ARG A 579 -29.81 28.02 8.26
C ARG A 579 -28.35 27.72 7.91
N ILE A 580 -27.83 28.27 6.81
CA ILE A 580 -26.47 28.00 6.32
C ILE A 580 -25.51 29.13 6.70
N CYS A 581 -24.36 28.77 7.26
CA CYS A 581 -23.21 29.66 7.40
C CYS A 581 -22.46 29.73 6.08
N CYS A 582 -22.46 30.89 5.44
CA CYS A 582 -21.54 31.19 4.37
C CYS A 582 -20.15 31.44 4.98
N LEU A 583 -19.16 30.58 4.68
CA LEU A 583 -17.75 30.91 4.89
C LEU A 583 -17.40 32.02 3.89
N GLU A 584 -17.26 33.27 4.34
CA GLU A 584 -16.55 34.28 3.56
C GLU A 584 -15.12 33.80 3.36
N ASN A 585 -14.79 33.29 2.17
CA ASN A 585 -13.41 33.27 1.69
C ASN A 585 -13.01 34.73 1.48
N ARG A 586 -12.48 35.39 2.52
CA ARG A 586 -11.69 36.59 2.31
C ARG A 586 -10.41 36.15 1.59
N ALA A 587 -10.32 36.54 0.32
CA ALA A 587 -9.16 36.34 -0.54
C ALA A 587 -7.90 37.00 0.03
#